data_AF-A0A0F9AA52-F1
#
_entry.id   AF-A0A0F9AA52-F1
#
_cell.length_a   1.000
_cell.length_b   1.000
_cell.length_c   1.000
_cell.angle_alpha   90.00
_cell.angle_beta   90.00
_cell.angle_gamma   90.00
#
_symmetry.space_group_name_H-M   'P 1'
#
loop_
_entity.id
_entity.type
_entity.pdbx_description
1 polymer ?
#
loop_
_entity_poly.entity_id
_entity_poly.type
_entity_poly.pdbx_seq_one_letter_code
_entity_poly.pdbx_strand_id
1 'polypeptide(L)'
;MSKEKIRKVAIVGNHITSRDAPWDDEAFDFWIINGAIKDVEGKRVAKWFDLHDWSIANYTPDYLKHIPVKPAFDIVTMDEYPYREIMDRYGYLWENSIPMLMAYAGYLDYRHIYIFGCEGNEYTDAPLMAANLYHIMGALRQEGRKVYLCNYSQMDTGGLYGYKNLQKTRIPAGFEFKRGE
;
A
#
# COMPACT_ATOMS: atom_id res chain seq x y z
N MET A 1 4.07 -26.35 18.66
CA MET A 1 3.97 -24.92 18.35
C MET A 1 3.28 -24.78 17.01
N SER A 2 2.05 -24.27 16.96
CA SER A 2 1.39 -23.94 15.69
C SER A 2 2.22 -22.87 14.98
N LYS A 3 2.53 -23.08 13.70
CA LYS A 3 3.15 -22.01 12.89
C LYS A 3 2.18 -20.83 12.89
N GLU A 4 2.58 -19.72 13.50
CA GLU A 4 1.83 -18.48 13.44
C GLU A 4 1.61 -18.11 11.98
N LYS A 5 0.35 -17.85 11.59
CA LYS A 5 0.00 -17.51 10.20
C LYS A 5 0.68 -16.18 9.89
N ILE A 6 1.62 -16.19 8.95
CA ILE A 6 2.32 -14.97 8.51
C ILE A 6 1.27 -13.98 8.00
N ARG A 7 1.15 -12.83 8.67
CA ARG A 7 0.22 -11.76 8.28
C ARG A 7 0.75 -11.04 7.05
N LYS A 8 -0.08 -10.99 5.99
CA LYS A 8 0.22 -10.30 4.74
C LYS A 8 -0.76 -9.15 4.55
N VAL A 9 -0.28 -8.02 4.03
CA VAL A 9 -1.10 -6.88 3.63
C VAL A 9 -0.82 -6.52 2.18
N ALA A 10 -1.87 -6.21 1.44
CA ALA A 10 -1.80 -5.59 0.12
C ALA A 10 -2.33 -4.17 0.20
N ILE A 11 -1.46 -3.19 -0.02
CA ILE A 11 -1.80 -1.78 -0.17
C ILE A 11 -2.11 -1.55 -1.65
N VAL A 12 -3.33 -1.12 -1.95
CA VAL A 12 -3.87 -1.03 -3.31
C VAL A 12 -4.31 0.39 -3.64
N GLY A 13 -3.67 0.97 -4.64
CA GLY A 13 -4.04 2.24 -5.26
C GLY A 13 -4.97 2.09 -6.46
N ASN A 14 -5.09 3.15 -7.25
CA ASN A 14 -6.03 3.27 -8.37
C ASN A 14 -5.38 3.13 -9.76
N HIS A 15 -4.08 2.81 -9.83
CA HIS A 15 -3.39 2.58 -11.10
C HIS A 15 -3.57 1.15 -11.61
N ILE A 16 -3.14 0.91 -12.85
CA ILE A 16 -3.42 -0.30 -13.62
C ILE A 16 -3.00 -1.61 -12.92
N THR A 17 -1.91 -1.58 -12.15
CA THR A 17 -1.39 -2.76 -11.42
C THR A 17 -2.22 -3.15 -10.19
N SER A 18 -3.22 -2.34 -9.80
CA SER A 18 -4.22 -2.72 -8.78
C SER A 18 -5.00 -3.99 -9.16
N ARG A 19 -5.15 -4.24 -10.47
CA ARG A 19 -5.82 -5.41 -11.04
C ARG A 19 -5.06 -6.72 -10.81
N ASP A 20 -3.75 -6.62 -10.56
CA ASP A 20 -2.87 -7.76 -10.31
C ASP A 20 -2.86 -8.17 -8.83
N ALA A 21 -3.54 -7.41 -7.96
CA ALA A 21 -3.66 -7.77 -6.55
C ALA A 21 -4.42 -9.11 -6.39
N PRO A 22 -3.99 -10.00 -5.48
CA PRO A 22 -4.54 -11.35 -5.36
C PRO A 22 -5.86 -11.37 -4.57
N TRP A 23 -6.88 -10.68 -5.07
CA TRP A 23 -8.14 -10.39 -4.35
C TRP A 23 -8.85 -11.60 -3.72
N ASP A 24 -8.63 -12.79 -4.27
CA ASP A 24 -9.22 -14.05 -3.80
C ASP A 24 -8.37 -14.76 -2.72
N ASP A 25 -7.15 -14.28 -2.43
CA ASP A 25 -6.27 -14.87 -1.40
C ASP A 25 -6.66 -14.37 0.01
N GLU A 26 -7.31 -15.23 0.78
CA GLU A 26 -7.73 -14.98 2.17
C GLU A 26 -6.56 -14.79 3.15
N ALA A 27 -5.31 -15.03 2.75
CA ALA A 27 -4.15 -14.69 3.57
C ALA A 27 -3.80 -13.20 3.56
N PHE A 28 -4.42 -12.41 2.67
CA PHE A 28 -4.18 -10.98 2.56
C PHE A 28 -5.26 -10.16 3.25
N ASP A 29 -4.81 -9.16 4.00
CA ASP A 29 -5.61 -7.99 4.34
C ASP A 29 -5.43 -6.94 3.24
N PHE A 30 -6.52 -6.53 2.60
CA PHE A 30 -6.49 -5.53 1.53
C PHE A 30 -6.77 -4.14 2.08
N TRP A 31 -5.82 -3.23 1.88
CA TRP A 31 -5.90 -1.84 2.27
C TRP A 31 -5.98 -0.98 1.02
N ILE A 32 -6.97 -0.10 0.95
CA ILE A 32 -7.18 0.77 -0.21
C ILE A 32 -7.01 2.24 0.17
N ILE A 33 -6.59 3.06 -0.78
CA ILE A 33 -6.59 4.53 -0.65
C ILE A 33 -7.87 5.13 -1.24
N ASN A 34 -8.19 6.37 -0.84
CA ASN A 34 -9.31 7.18 -1.35
C ASN A 34 -9.57 7.07 -2.86
N GLY A 35 -8.51 7.13 -3.69
CA GLY A 35 -8.67 7.06 -5.15
C GLY A 35 -9.13 5.69 -5.68
N ALA A 36 -8.91 4.62 -4.93
CA ALA A 36 -9.08 3.23 -5.39
C ALA A 36 -10.50 2.68 -5.18
N ILE A 37 -11.35 3.38 -4.43
CA ILE A 37 -12.66 2.88 -3.98
C ILE A 37 -13.56 2.41 -5.13
N LYS A 38 -13.46 3.06 -6.30
CA LYS A 38 -14.24 2.72 -7.50
C LYS A 38 -13.69 1.50 -8.25
N ASP A 39 -12.39 1.25 -8.14
CA ASP A 39 -11.70 0.17 -8.86
C ASP A 39 -11.78 -1.18 -8.14
N VAL A 40 -12.26 -1.16 -6.89
CA VAL A 40 -12.33 -2.33 -6.00
C VAL A 40 -13.77 -2.73 -5.67
N GLU A 41 -14.74 -2.28 -6.46
CA GLU A 41 -16.15 -2.67 -6.29
C GLU A 41 -16.30 -4.20 -6.31
N GLY A 42 -17.03 -4.73 -5.33
CA GLY A 42 -17.21 -6.18 -5.16
C GLY A 42 -16.00 -6.94 -4.62
N LYS A 43 -14.89 -6.26 -4.28
CA LYS A 43 -13.70 -6.89 -3.68
C LYS A 43 -13.77 -6.90 -2.16
N ARG A 44 -13.06 -7.87 -1.55
CA ARG A 44 -12.85 -7.92 -0.10
C ARG A 44 -11.80 -6.89 0.30
N VAL A 45 -12.23 -5.85 0.99
CA VAL A 45 -11.37 -4.79 1.54
C VAL A 45 -11.40 -4.91 3.06
N ALA A 46 -10.23 -4.87 3.69
CA ALA A 46 -10.12 -4.89 5.15
C ALA A 46 -10.15 -3.47 5.73
N LYS A 47 -9.45 -2.53 5.07
CA LYS A 47 -9.36 -1.13 5.51
C LYS A 47 -9.40 -0.16 4.32
N TRP A 48 -10.14 0.92 4.48
CA TRP A 48 -10.09 2.07 3.59
C TRP A 48 -9.38 3.22 4.28
N PHE A 49 -8.28 3.70 3.72
CA PHE A 49 -7.55 4.83 4.25
C PHE A 49 -7.92 6.09 3.51
N ASP A 50 -8.51 7.01 4.26
CA ASP A 50 -8.78 8.35 3.81
C ASP A 50 -8.16 9.33 4.80
N LEU A 51 -6.87 9.55 4.59
CA LEU A 51 -6.05 10.43 5.43
C LEU A 51 -6.17 11.90 5.04
N HIS A 52 -7.18 12.27 4.26
CA HIS A 52 -7.50 13.68 4.05
C HIS A 52 -8.17 14.24 5.29
N ASP A 53 -8.06 15.55 5.49
CA ASP A 53 -8.94 16.24 6.40
C ASP A 53 -10.37 16.23 5.83
N TRP A 54 -11.29 15.52 6.48
CA TRP A 54 -12.68 15.39 6.03
C TRP A 54 -13.43 16.71 6.03
N SER A 55 -12.99 17.69 6.84
CA SER A 55 -13.53 19.05 6.77
C SER A 55 -13.19 19.75 5.46
N ILE A 56 -12.12 19.33 4.79
CA ILE A 56 -11.63 19.87 3.52
C ILE A 56 -12.11 19.02 2.34
N ALA A 57 -12.23 17.71 2.51
CA ALA A 57 -12.56 16.77 1.45
C ALA A 57 -14.04 16.81 0.98
N ASN A 58 -14.90 17.63 1.62
CA ASN A 58 -16.33 17.79 1.28
C ASN A 58 -17.09 16.45 1.16
N TYR A 59 -16.73 15.45 1.98
CA TYR A 59 -17.46 14.20 2.03
C TYR A 59 -18.85 14.42 2.63
N THR A 60 -19.84 14.54 1.76
CA THR A 60 -21.24 14.60 2.16
C THR A 60 -21.74 13.20 2.51
N PRO A 61 -22.75 13.07 3.39
CA PRO A 61 -23.44 11.79 3.57
C PRO A 61 -23.93 11.17 2.26
N ASP A 62 -24.21 11.98 1.23
CA ASP A 62 -24.56 11.51 -0.11
C ASP A 62 -23.38 10.90 -0.86
N TYR A 63 -22.17 11.44 -0.73
CA TYR A 63 -20.97 10.82 -1.32
C TYR A 63 -20.78 9.39 -0.81
N LEU A 64 -20.96 9.16 0.49
CA LEU A 64 -20.84 7.83 1.11
C LEU A 64 -21.93 6.86 0.61
N LYS A 65 -23.13 7.34 0.26
CA LYS A 65 -24.19 6.49 -0.33
C LYS A 65 -23.84 5.96 -1.72
N HIS A 66 -22.95 6.64 -2.43
CA HIS A 66 -22.49 6.24 -3.76
C HIS A 66 -21.25 5.35 -3.73
N ILE A 67 -20.68 5.09 -2.57
CA ILE A 67 -19.59 4.15 -2.41
C ILE A 67 -20.22 2.74 -2.43
N PRO A 68 -20.00 1.93 -3.49
CA PRO A 68 -20.64 0.63 -3.65
C PRO A 68 -20.11 -0.43 -2.67
N VAL A 69 -19.26 -0.02 -1.74
CA VAL A 69 -18.61 -0.89 -0.78
C VAL A 69 -19.46 -0.86 0.49
N LYS A 70 -20.24 -1.92 0.70
CA LYS A 70 -20.96 -2.16 1.96
C LYS A 70 -20.02 -1.96 3.16
N PRO A 71 -20.53 -1.57 4.34
CA PRO A 71 -19.76 -1.02 5.48
C PRO A 71 -18.88 -2.03 6.24
N ALA A 72 -18.42 -3.11 5.60
CA ALA A 72 -17.69 -4.19 6.25
C ALA A 72 -16.18 -3.95 6.39
N PHE A 73 -15.70 -2.74 6.12
CA PHE A 73 -14.28 -2.38 6.24
C PHE A 73 -14.11 -1.18 7.17
N ASP A 74 -13.02 -1.17 7.92
CA ASP A 74 -12.70 -0.04 8.79
C ASP A 74 -12.24 1.12 7.91
N ILE A 75 -12.84 2.29 8.10
CA ILE A 75 -12.27 3.53 7.60
C ILE A 75 -11.20 3.95 8.59
N VAL A 76 -9.98 4.18 8.12
CA VAL A 76 -8.90 4.76 8.93
C VAL A 76 -8.73 6.21 8.49
N THR A 77 -9.10 7.11 9.39
CA THR A 77 -8.95 8.56 9.24
C THR A 77 -7.63 9.05 9.81
N MET A 78 -7.31 10.33 9.63
CA MET A 78 -6.13 10.92 10.26
C MET A 78 -6.14 10.80 11.78
N ASP A 79 -7.30 10.93 12.43
CA ASP A 79 -7.41 10.91 13.89
C ASP A 79 -7.12 9.52 14.49
N GLU A 80 -7.33 8.46 13.71
CA GLU A 80 -7.11 7.07 14.12
C GLU A 80 -5.71 6.56 13.76
N TYR A 81 -5.02 7.27 12.87
CA TYR A 81 -3.70 6.88 12.41
C TYR A 81 -2.65 7.26 13.48
N PRO A 82 -1.79 6.33 13.96
CA PRO A 82 -0.86 6.59 15.05
C PRO A 82 0.39 7.34 14.55
N TYR A 83 0.18 8.60 14.15
CA TYR A 83 1.20 9.43 13.51
C TYR A 83 2.45 9.57 14.36
N ARG A 84 2.30 9.83 15.67
CA ARG A 84 3.43 10.07 16.56
C ARG A 84 4.30 8.83 16.69
N GLU A 85 3.68 7.68 16.96
CA GLU A 85 4.36 6.40 17.13
C GLU A 85 5.07 5.97 15.83
N ILE A 86 4.44 6.20 14.68
CA ILE A 86 5.02 5.93 13.38
C ILE A 86 6.18 6.87 13.08
N MET A 87 6.04 8.16 13.37
CA MET A 87 7.09 9.16 13.18
C MET A 87 8.30 8.89 14.06
N ASP A 88 8.08 8.57 15.33
CA ASP A 88 9.15 8.25 16.27
C ASP A 88 9.94 7.01 15.84
N ARG A 89 9.25 6.03 15.21
CA ARG A 89 9.87 4.78 14.76
C ARG A 89 10.58 4.88 13.41
N TYR A 90 9.98 5.58 12.45
CA TYR A 90 10.39 5.54 11.04
C TYR A 90 10.90 6.89 10.49
N GLY A 91 10.78 7.98 11.26
CA GLY A 91 11.23 9.32 10.90
C GLY A 91 10.10 10.24 10.44
N TYR A 92 10.44 11.40 9.88
CA TYR A 92 9.49 12.49 9.59
C TYR A 92 9.22 12.72 8.09
N LEU A 93 9.64 11.80 7.22
CA LEU A 93 9.53 11.94 5.77
C LEU A 93 8.19 11.39 5.25
N TRP A 94 7.15 12.22 5.23
CA TRP A 94 5.79 11.82 4.84
C TRP A 94 5.12 12.86 3.93
N GLU A 95 5.20 12.65 2.62
CA GLU A 95 4.55 13.51 1.62
C GLU A 95 3.42 12.79 0.85
N ASN A 96 3.19 11.51 1.15
CA ASN A 96 2.25 10.66 0.42
C ASN A 96 1.71 9.53 1.30
N SER A 97 0.48 9.10 1.01
CA SER A 97 -0.21 8.08 1.80
C SER A 97 0.43 6.69 1.73
N ILE A 98 1.17 6.35 0.66
CA ILE A 98 1.70 5.00 0.46
C ILE A 98 2.80 4.62 1.46
N PRO A 99 3.90 5.39 1.63
CA PRO A 99 4.90 5.12 2.66
C PRO A 99 4.30 5.17 4.07
N MET A 100 3.30 6.02 4.30
CA MET A 100 2.56 6.02 5.56
C MET A 100 1.87 4.67 5.79
N LEU A 101 1.08 4.18 4.84
CA LEU A 101 0.44 2.86 4.90
C LEU A 101 1.45 1.73 5.13
N MET A 102 2.62 1.79 4.49
CA MET A 102 3.69 0.81 4.73
C MET A 102 4.22 0.87 6.16
N ALA A 103 4.45 2.06 6.70
CA ALA A 103 4.90 2.25 8.06
C ALA A 103 3.84 1.78 9.07
N TYR A 104 2.56 2.05 8.81
CA TYR A 104 1.45 1.55 9.62
C TYR A 104 1.33 0.02 9.58
N ALA A 105 1.54 -0.59 8.41
CA ALA A 105 1.64 -2.05 8.32
C ALA A 105 2.80 -2.59 9.16
N GLY A 106 3.94 -1.91 9.17
CA GLY A 106 5.08 -2.22 10.04
C GLY A 106 4.74 -2.09 11.53
N TYR A 107 4.00 -1.04 11.91
CA TYR A 107 3.51 -0.82 13.27
C TYR A 107 2.55 -1.94 13.73
N LEU A 108 1.65 -2.39 12.85
CA LEU A 108 0.72 -3.51 13.11
C LEU A 108 1.34 -4.92 12.96
N ASP A 109 2.66 -4.99 12.85
CA ASP A 109 3.48 -6.21 12.71
C ASP A 109 3.16 -7.09 11.49
N TYR A 110 2.72 -6.51 10.37
CA TYR A 110 2.68 -7.24 9.11
C TYR A 110 4.10 -7.57 8.64
N ARG A 111 4.32 -8.85 8.32
CA ARG A 111 5.64 -9.33 7.91
C ARG A 111 5.87 -9.23 6.42
N HIS A 112 4.79 -9.30 5.64
CA HIS A 112 4.84 -9.19 4.20
C HIS A 112 3.90 -8.07 3.74
N ILE A 113 4.46 -7.06 3.07
CA ILE A 113 3.77 -5.86 2.61
C ILE A 113 3.87 -5.83 1.09
N TYR A 114 2.74 -5.81 0.41
CA TYR A 114 2.64 -5.80 -1.04
C TYR A 114 1.98 -4.51 -1.49
N ILE A 115 2.45 -3.94 -2.59
CA ILE A 115 1.99 -2.64 -3.08
C ILE A 115 1.58 -2.80 -4.54
N PHE A 116 0.33 -2.44 -4.82
CA PHE A 116 -0.31 -2.57 -6.14
C PHE A 116 -0.97 -1.24 -6.52
N GLY A 117 -0.91 -0.84 -7.79
CA GLY A 117 -1.65 0.32 -8.29
C GLY A 117 -1.29 1.66 -7.65
N CYS A 118 -0.12 1.77 -7.04
CA CYS A 118 0.34 2.97 -6.34
C CYS A 118 1.42 3.64 -7.20
N GLU A 119 1.05 4.62 -8.01
CA GLU A 119 2.03 5.38 -8.79
C GLU A 119 2.01 6.85 -8.36
N GLY A 120 3.15 7.51 -8.47
CA GLY A 120 3.21 8.97 -8.36
C GLY A 120 2.88 9.61 -9.70
N ASN A 121 2.46 10.88 -9.69
CA ASN A 121 2.42 11.66 -10.91
C ASN A 121 3.86 11.83 -11.43
N GLU A 122 4.11 11.36 -12.66
CA GLU A 122 5.43 11.31 -13.31
C GLU A 122 6.18 12.66 -13.29
N TYR A 123 5.45 13.77 -13.26
CA TYR A 123 6.00 15.10 -13.52
C TYR A 123 6.25 15.97 -12.27
N THR A 124 5.60 15.67 -11.14
CA THR A 124 5.63 16.58 -9.97
C THR A 124 6.05 15.87 -8.69
N ASP A 125 5.54 14.67 -8.46
CA ASP A 125 5.64 14.04 -7.15
C ASP A 125 6.56 12.82 -7.15
N ALA A 126 6.81 12.23 -8.33
CA ALA A 126 7.52 10.96 -8.46
C ALA A 126 8.90 10.91 -7.74
N PRO A 127 9.81 11.91 -7.81
CA PRO A 127 11.10 11.82 -7.14
C PRO A 127 11.01 11.81 -5.62
N LEU A 128 10.19 12.69 -5.03
CA LEU A 128 9.99 12.76 -3.58
C LEU A 128 9.21 11.56 -3.06
N MET A 129 8.18 11.13 -3.81
CA MET A 129 7.42 9.93 -3.50
C MET A 129 8.32 8.69 -3.50
N ALA A 130 9.20 8.55 -4.50
CA ALA A 130 10.15 7.47 -4.58
C ALA A 130 11.14 7.52 -3.39
N ALA A 131 11.70 8.68 -3.07
CA ALA A 131 12.61 8.82 -1.94
C ALA A 131 11.97 8.38 -0.61
N ASN A 132 10.74 8.84 -0.33
CA ASN A 132 10.00 8.45 0.87
C ASN A 132 9.69 6.94 0.88
N LEU A 133 9.26 6.40 -0.26
CA LEU A 133 8.99 4.97 -0.41
C LEU A 133 10.24 4.12 -0.11
N TYR A 134 11.39 4.49 -0.70
CA TYR A 134 12.64 3.77 -0.50
C TYR A 134 13.16 3.88 0.94
N HIS A 135 13.01 5.05 1.56
CA HIS A 135 13.36 5.26 2.97
C HIS A 135 12.59 4.29 3.88
N ILE A 136 11.26 4.27 3.75
CA ILE A 136 10.39 3.41 4.57
C ILE A 136 10.59 1.93 4.24
N MET A 137 10.74 1.58 2.97
CA MET A 137 11.06 0.22 2.57
C MET A 137 12.40 -0.25 3.18
N GLY A 138 13.41 0.62 3.22
CA GLY A 138 14.69 0.35 3.86
C GLY A 138 14.53 0.06 5.36
N ALA A 139 13.81 0.94 6.08
CA ALA A 139 13.55 0.78 7.50
C ALA A 139 12.79 -0.54 7.81
N LEU A 140 11.72 -0.84 7.07
CA LEU A 140 10.94 -2.07 7.25
C LEU A 140 11.78 -3.33 6.98
N ARG A 141 12.66 -3.29 5.98
CA ARG A 141 13.57 -4.40 5.65
C ARG A 141 14.63 -4.62 6.74
N GLN A 142 15.13 -3.56 7.38
CA GLN A 142 16.02 -3.68 8.54
C GLN A 142 15.34 -4.39 9.71
N GLU A 143 14.01 -4.27 9.84
CA GLU A 143 13.18 -5.01 10.81
C GLU A 143 12.80 -6.43 10.35
N GLY A 144 13.43 -6.94 9.29
CA GLY A 144 13.20 -8.28 8.76
C GLY A 144 11.88 -8.45 8.00
N ARG A 145 11.21 -7.36 7.62
CA ARG A 145 9.97 -7.41 6.83
C ARG A 145 10.27 -7.54 5.35
N LYS A 146 9.34 -8.16 4.62
CA LYS A 146 9.42 -8.29 3.17
C LYS A 146 8.46 -7.28 2.53
N VAL A 147 9.02 -6.40 1.70
CA VAL A 147 8.26 -5.40 0.96
C VAL A 147 8.37 -5.70 -0.52
N TYR A 148 7.21 -5.84 -1.17
CA TYR A 148 7.06 -6.20 -2.57
C TYR A 148 6.35 -5.07 -3.32
N LEU A 149 6.99 -4.58 -4.38
CA LEU A 149 6.40 -3.65 -5.32
C LEU A 149 5.93 -4.45 -6.55
N CYS A 150 4.70 -4.22 -7.02
CA CYS A 150 4.22 -4.86 -8.24
C CYS A 150 5.13 -4.47 -9.42
N ASN A 151 5.36 -5.44 -10.31
CA ASN A 151 6.12 -5.20 -11.53
C ASN A 151 5.45 -4.06 -12.32
N TYR A 152 6.27 -3.22 -12.95
CA TYR A 152 5.86 -2.03 -13.72
C TYR A 152 5.49 -0.77 -12.94
N SER A 153 5.73 -0.73 -11.62
CA SER A 153 5.62 0.54 -10.92
C SER A 153 6.66 1.56 -11.39
N GLN A 154 6.20 2.76 -11.71
CA GLN A 154 6.99 3.95 -11.99
C GLN A 154 7.77 4.43 -10.77
N MET A 155 7.35 4.04 -9.57
CA MET A 155 8.17 4.25 -8.37
C MET A 155 9.50 3.48 -8.42
N ASP A 156 9.61 2.47 -9.30
CA ASP A 156 10.80 1.65 -9.53
C ASP A 156 11.49 1.94 -10.87
N THR A 157 11.10 2.97 -11.64
CA THR A 157 11.72 3.28 -12.95
C THR A 157 13.03 4.06 -12.87
N GLY A 158 13.60 4.24 -11.69
CA GLY A 158 14.95 4.76 -11.51
C GLY A 158 15.99 3.80 -12.09
N GLY A 159 16.33 3.94 -13.36
CA GLY A 159 17.55 3.38 -13.90
C GLY A 159 18.72 3.90 -13.07
N LEU A 160 19.47 3.01 -12.44
CA LEU A 160 20.65 3.42 -11.66
C LEU A 160 21.65 4.03 -12.65
N TYR A 161 22.05 5.28 -12.44
CA TYR A 161 22.97 5.96 -13.34
C TYR A 161 24.25 5.12 -13.52
N GLY A 162 24.57 4.76 -14.75
CA GLY A 162 25.72 3.89 -15.09
C GLY A 162 25.43 2.38 -15.10
N TYR A 163 24.27 1.91 -14.64
CA TYR A 163 23.90 0.50 -14.62
C TYR A 163 22.59 0.27 -15.38
N LYS A 164 22.70 -0.03 -16.69
CA LYS A 164 21.53 -0.32 -17.55
C LYS A 164 20.79 -1.62 -17.18
N ASN A 165 21.35 -2.49 -16.34
CA ASN A 165 20.88 -3.86 -16.13
C ASN A 165 20.98 -4.34 -14.68
N LEU A 166 20.39 -3.64 -13.71
CA LEU A 166 20.17 -4.27 -12.40
C LEU A 166 18.92 -5.17 -12.46
N GLN A 167 19.12 -6.46 -12.18
CA GLN A 167 18.05 -7.39 -11.86
C GLN A 167 17.35 -6.87 -10.60
N LYS A 168 16.28 -6.12 -10.81
CA LYS A 168 15.35 -5.65 -9.79
C LYS A 168 14.88 -6.84 -8.95
N THR A 169 14.71 -6.65 -7.64
CA THR A 169 13.98 -7.58 -6.76
C THR A 169 12.52 -7.54 -7.15
N ARG A 170 12.20 -8.16 -8.29
CA ARG A 170 10.87 -8.30 -8.85
C ARG A 170 10.10 -9.32 -8.02
N ILE A 171 8.78 -9.24 -8.03
CA ILE A 171 7.97 -10.45 -7.81
C ILE A 171 8.49 -11.44 -8.88
N PRO A 172 9.04 -12.60 -8.49
CA PRO A 172 9.68 -13.51 -9.44
C PRO A 172 8.72 -13.79 -10.61
N ALA A 173 9.19 -13.67 -11.84
CA ALA A 173 8.42 -14.16 -12.98
C ALA A 173 8.20 -15.66 -12.77
N GLY A 174 6.94 -16.09 -12.62
CA GLY A 174 6.58 -17.45 -12.19
C GLY A 174 6.16 -17.59 -10.73
N PHE A 175 6.01 -16.49 -9.97
CA PHE A 175 5.25 -16.48 -8.72
C PHE A 175 3.76 -16.60 -9.05
N GLU A 176 3.33 -17.80 -9.44
CA GLU A 176 1.92 -18.13 -9.51
C GLU A 176 1.37 -18.11 -8.08
N PHE A 177 0.37 -17.27 -7.83
CA PHE A 177 -0.50 -17.47 -6.68
C PHE A 177 -1.16 -18.83 -6.90
N LYS A 178 -0.60 -19.88 -6.28
CA LYS A 178 -1.29 -21.16 -6.20
C LYS A 178 -2.62 -20.88 -5.52
N ARG A 179 -3.69 -20.87 -6.32
CA ARG A 179 -5.06 -20.89 -5.82
C ARG A 179 -5.13 -22.12 -4.93
N GLY A 180 -5.39 -21.91 -3.63
CA GLY A 180 -5.51 -23.03 -2.70
C GLY A 180 -6.57 -23.99 -3.21
N GLU A 181 -6.19 -25.26 -3.33
CA GLU A 181 -7.12 -26.40 -3.34
C GLU A 181 -7.71 -26.60 -1.95
#